data_AF-A0A9N9J937-F1
#
_entry.id   AF-A0A9N9J937-F1
#
_cell.length_a   1.000
_cell.length_b   1.000
_cell.length_c   1.000
_cell.angle_alpha   90.00
_cell.angle_beta   90.00
_cell.angle_gamma   90.00
#
_symmetry.space_group_name_H-M   'P 1'
#
loop_
_entity.id
_entity.type
_entity.pdbx_description
1 polymer ?
#
loop_
_entity_poly.entity_id
_entity_poly.type
_entity_poly.pdbx_seq_one_letter_code
_entity_poly.pdbx_strand_id
1 'polypeptide(L)' 'GIASLQLKKIHASVITYMNDSLWIALNKESLTKILNTTSSFYRFASIKINPQKSIL' A
#
# COMPACT_ATOMS: atom_id res chain seq x y z
N GLY A 1 32.00 6.53 6.56
CA GLY A 1 30.93 5.82 7.28
C GLY A 1 29.83 5.52 6.30
N ILE A 2 29.64 4.25 5.94
CA ILE A 2 28.58 3.85 5.03
C ILE A 2 27.37 3.42 5.86
N ALA A 3 26.30 4.21 5.82
CA ALA A 3 25.06 3.87 6.48
C ALA A 3 24.47 2.61 5.83
N SER A 4 24.26 1.55 6.62
CA SER A 4 23.60 0.35 6.13
C SER A 4 22.12 0.65 5.87
N LEU A 5 21.68 0.48 4.62
CA LEU A 5 20.26 0.52 4.30
C LEU A 5 19.60 -0.73 4.88
N GLN A 6 18.90 -0.55 6.00
CA GLN A 6 18.04 -1.57 6.59
C GLN A 6 16.86 -1.84 5.65
N LEU A 7 16.87 -3.00 4.98
CA LEU A 7 15.77 -3.49 4.16
C LEU A 7 14.55 -3.76 5.04
N LYS A 8 13.55 -2.89 4.94
CA LYS A 8 12.30 -3.01 5.71
C LYS A 8 11.41 -4.06 5.05
N LYS A 9 11.42 -5.29 5.58
CA LYS A 9 10.48 -6.34 5.18
C LYS A 9 9.07 -5.95 5.63
N ILE A 10 8.14 -5.90 4.68
CA ILE A 10 6.72 -5.70 4.94
C ILE A 10 6.00 -7.01 4.59
N HIS A 11 5.29 -7.57 5.56
CA HIS A 11 4.43 -8.73 5.36
C HIS A 11 3.00 -8.21 5.13
N ALA A 12 2.46 -8.42 3.94
CA ALA A 12 1.11 -8.02 3.59
C ALA A 12 0.43 -9.14 2.79
N SER A 13 -0.85 -9.37 3.05
CA SER A 13 -1.71 -10.25 2.27
C SER A 13 -2.74 -9.40 1.54
N VAL A 14 -2.93 -9.67 0.25
CA VAL A 14 -3.86 -8.92 -0.61
C VAL A 14 -4.87 -9.87 -1.23
N ILE A 15 -6.13 -9.47 -1.23
CA ILE A 15 -7.20 -10.11 -1.99
C ILE A 15 -7.67 -9.10 -3.04
N THR A 16 -7.65 -9.50 -4.32
CA THR A 16 -8.03 -8.65 -5.46
C THR A 16 -9.22 -9.25 -6.18
N TYR A 17 -10.27 -8.47 -6.43
CA TYR A 17 -11.38 -8.84 -7.31
C TYR A 17 -11.56 -7.76 -8.37
N MET A 18 -11.18 -8.08 -9.61
CA MET A 18 -11.13 -7.14 -10.76
C MET A 18 -10.31 -5.87 -10.48
N ASN A 19 -10.97 -4.77 -10.13
CA ASN A 19 -10.38 -3.45 -9.89
C ASN A 19 -10.49 -3.02 -8.42
N ASP A 20 -11.09 -3.84 -7.57
CA ASP A 20 -11.18 -3.62 -6.13
C ASP A 20 -10.09 -4.41 -5.40
N SER A 21 -9.45 -3.78 -4.42
CA SER A 21 -8.37 -4.36 -3.61
C SER A 21 -8.64 -4.12 -2.13
N LEU A 22 -8.56 -5.17 -1.31
CA LEU A 22 -8.67 -5.09 0.15
C LEU A 22 -7.30 -5.31 0.79
N TRP A 23 -6.92 -4.40 1.70
CA TRP A 23 -5.64 -4.44 2.41
C TRP A 23 -5.88 -4.61 3.91
N ILE A 24 -5.25 -5.62 4.50
CA ILE A 24 -5.37 -5.93 5.93
C ILE A 24 -3.98 -5.80 6.56
N ALA A 25 -3.90 -5.11 7.71
CA ALA A 25 -2.69 -4.99 8.50
C ALA A 25 -3.00 -5.10 10.00
N LEU A 26 -1.98 -5.45 10.78
CA LEU A 26 -2.11 -5.66 12.23
C LEU A 26 -2.43 -4.38 13.01
N ASN A 27 -2.17 -3.19 12.43
CA ASN A 27 -2.47 -1.91 13.03
C ASN A 27 -2.64 -0.82 11.96
N LYS A 28 -3.26 0.29 12.37
CA LYS A 28 -3.55 1.45 11.52
C LYS A 28 -2.29 2.05 10.88
N GLU A 29 -1.20 2.17 11.62
CA GLU A 29 0.05 2.75 11.10
C GLU A 29 0.61 1.93 9.93
N SER A 30 0.59 0.61 10.05
CA SER A 30 1.04 -0.31 9.01
C SER A 30 0.11 -0.27 7.81
N LEU A 31 -1.21 -0.20 8.03
CA LEU A 31 -2.19 -0.03 6.95
C LEU A 31 -1.97 1.29 6.21
N THR A 32 -1.75 2.40 6.93
CA THR A 32 -1.45 3.71 6.34
C THR A 32 -0.17 3.68 5.49
N LYS A 33 0.89 2.99 5.94
CA LYS A 33 2.12 2.81 5.15
C LYS A 33 1.87 2.04 3.86
N ILE A 34 1.07 0.97 3.91
CA ILE A 34 0.67 0.20 2.74
C ILE A 34 -0.09 1.10 1.77
N LEU A 35 -1.11 1.82 2.24
CA LEU A 35 -1.93 2.69 1.39
C LEU A 35 -1.11 3.81 0.73
N ASN A 36 -0.17 4.43 1.46
CA ASN A 36 0.69 5.48 0.91
C ASN A 36 1.64 4.94 -0.18
N THR A 37 2.21 3.75 0.05
CA THR A 37 3.11 3.09 -0.91
C THR A 37 2.35 2.71 -2.17
N THR A 38 1.18 2.08 -2.00
CA THR A 38 0.31 1.64 -3.07
C THR A 38 -0.23 2.82 -3.89
N SER A 39 -0.62 3.92 -3.25
CA SER A 39 -1.04 5.15 -3.92
C SER A 39 0.08 5.75 -4.79
N SER A 40 1.31 5.75 -4.26
CA SER A 40 2.49 6.22 -5.00
C SER A 40 2.78 5.34 -6.23
N PHE A 41 2.64 4.02 -6.09
CA PHE A 41 2.81 3.07 -7.19
C PHE A 41 1.75 3.25 -8.27
N TYR A 42 0.46 3.37 -7.90
CA TYR A 42 -0.60 3.56 -8.87
C TYR A 42 -0.44 4.87 -9.65
N ARG A 43 -0.02 5.95 -8.98
CA ARG A 43 0.32 7.20 -9.65
C ARG A 43 1.47 7.04 -10.65
N PHE A 44 2.53 6.31 -10.28
CA PHE A 44 3.65 6.01 -11.17
C PHE A 44 3.21 5.20 -12.40
N ALA A 45 2.36 4.19 -12.19
CA ALA A 45 1.83 3.33 -13.25
C ALA A 45 0.71 3.96 -14.08
N SER A 46 0.38 5.24 -13.87
CA SER A 46 -0.76 5.94 -14.51
C SER A 46 -2.12 5.27 -14.27
N ILE A 47 -2.26 4.53 -13.16
CA ILE A 47 -3.51 3.90 -12.73
C ILE A 47 -4.29 4.91 -11.87
N LYS A 48 -5.51 5.25 -12.30
CA LYS A 48 -6.40 6.15 -11.54
C LYS A 48 -7.18 5.37 -10.48
N ILE A 49 -6.90 5.67 -9.21
CA ILE A 49 -7.69 5.20 -8.06
C ILE A 49 -8.95 6.06 -7.95
N ASN A 50 -10.11 5.47 -7.64
CA ASN A 50 -11.31 6.22 -7.28
C ASN A 50 -11.38 6.39 -5.74
N PRO A 51 -11.00 7.56 -5.19
CA PRO A 51 -10.94 7.77 -3.75
C PRO A 51 -12.32 7.77 -3.08
N GLN A 52 -13.42 7.98 -3.82
CA GLN A 52 -14.77 8.00 -3.24
C GLN A 52 -15.29 6.60 -2.85
N LYS A 53 -14.67 5.53 -3.35
CA LYS A 53 -14.99 4.14 -2.97
C LYS A 53 -14.05 3.58 -1.90
N SER A 54 -12.98 4.29 -1.55
CA SER A 54 -11.98 3.82 -0.60
C SER A 54 -12.33 4.26 0.81
N ILE A 55 -12.53 3.30 1.72
CA ILE A 55 -12.83 3.52 3.14
C ILE A 55 -11.69 2.90 3.96
N LEU A 56 -11.28 3.58 5.04
CA LEU A 56 -10.24 3.13 5.97
C LEU A 56 -10.83 2.34 7.14
#